data_AF-A0A966ULC8-F1
#
_entry.id   AF-A0A966ULC8-F1
#
_cell.length_a   1.000
_cell.length_b   1.000
_cell.length_c   1.000
_cell.angle_alpha   90.00
_cell.angle_beta   90.00
_cell.angle_gamma   90.00
#
_symmetry.space_group_name_H-M   'P 1'
#
loop_
_entity.id
_entity.type
_entity.pdbx_description
1 polymer ?
#
loop_
_entity_poly.entity_id
_entity_poly.type
_entity_poly.pdbx_seq_one_letter_code
_entity_poly.pdbx_strand_id
1 'polypeptide(L)'
;MVNFGERASVPAKFAGRNFYIHNPQITLMRTTADECRQLGAIVARKANAYAAGTAIMIPKKAISVISAAGQPFHDAAADEALFSALKAEAKVPVQEFDLAINDKEFAQACAYKLIELIGCRS
;
A
#
# COMPACT_ATOMS: atom_id res chain seq x y z
N MET A 1 3.19 0.11 -6.24
CA MET A 1 4.05 0.22 -7.44
C MET A 1 4.25 -1.16 -8.04
N VAL A 2 4.52 -1.24 -9.34
CA VAL A 2 4.85 -2.49 -10.06
C VAL A 2 6.31 -2.43 -10.50
N ASN A 3 7.08 -3.48 -10.24
CA ASN A 3 8.49 -3.56 -10.60
C ASN A 3 8.66 -4.19 -11.99
N PHE A 4 9.55 -3.62 -12.78
CA PHE A 4 10.09 -4.19 -14.01
C PHE A 4 11.62 -4.13 -13.98
N GLY A 5 12.25 -4.77 -14.96
CA GLY A 5 13.69 -4.63 -15.21
C GLY A 5 14.05 -3.28 -15.83
N GLU A 6 15.02 -3.31 -16.74
CA GLU A 6 15.45 -2.13 -17.51
C GLU A 6 14.26 -1.50 -18.25
N ARG A 7 14.33 -0.20 -18.54
CA ARG A 7 13.23 0.54 -19.17
C ARG A 7 12.77 -0.06 -20.51
N ALA A 8 13.70 -0.62 -21.28
CA ALA A 8 13.42 -1.27 -22.55
C ALA A 8 12.69 -2.62 -22.40
N SER A 9 12.80 -3.26 -21.23
CA SER A 9 12.13 -4.54 -20.94
C SER A 9 10.65 -4.38 -20.57
N VAL A 10 10.18 -3.15 -20.31
CA VAL A 10 8.79 -2.89 -19.92
C VAL A 10 7.85 -3.24 -21.08
N PRO A 11 6.86 -4.14 -20.88
CA PRO A 11 5.95 -4.56 -21.94
C PRO A 11 5.20 -3.38 -22.59
N ALA A 12 5.10 -3.40 -23.92
CA ALA A 12 4.49 -2.31 -24.70
C ALA A 12 3.05 -1.97 -24.30
N LYS A 13 2.29 -2.93 -23.75
CA LYS A 13 0.93 -2.69 -23.21
C LYS A 13 0.89 -1.69 -22.05
N PHE A 14 2.02 -1.40 -21.41
CA PHE A 14 2.15 -0.41 -20.35
C PHE A 14 2.73 0.92 -20.86
N ALA A 15 2.82 1.13 -22.18
CA ALA A 15 3.20 2.41 -22.75
C ALA A 15 2.27 3.54 -22.23
N GLY A 16 2.84 4.72 -21.97
CA GLY A 16 2.10 5.88 -21.44
C GLY A 16 1.84 5.86 -19.94
N ARG A 17 2.24 4.81 -19.21
CA ARG A 17 2.17 4.78 -17.75
C ARG A 17 3.25 5.67 -17.13
N ASN A 18 3.02 6.11 -15.89
CA ASN A 18 4.01 6.87 -15.12
C ASN A 18 5.10 5.92 -14.61
N PHE A 19 6.33 6.14 -15.07
CA PHE A 19 7.50 5.33 -14.74
C PHE A 19 8.53 6.14 -13.96
N TYR A 20 9.19 5.49 -13.02
CA TYR A 20 10.35 6.00 -12.30
C TYR A 20 11.52 5.03 -12.49
N ILE A 21 12.62 5.52 -13.07
CA ILE A 21 13.84 4.72 -13.27
C ILE A 21 14.63 4.78 -11.95
N HIS A 22 14.57 3.70 -11.17
CA HIS A 22 15.26 3.65 -9.89
C HIS A 22 16.78 3.49 -10.08
N ASN A 23 17.16 2.63 -11.02
CA ASN A 23 18.53 2.45 -11.49
C ASN A 23 18.49 1.85 -12.92
N PRO A 24 19.63 1.65 -13.61
CA PRO A 24 19.63 1.12 -14.97
C PRO A 24 18.90 -0.22 -15.13
N GLN A 25 18.87 -1.04 -14.08
CA GLN A 25 18.29 -2.38 -14.07
C GLN A 25 16.84 -2.44 -13.58
N ILE A 26 16.31 -1.38 -12.96
CA ILE A 26 15.02 -1.38 -12.28
C ILE A 26 14.18 -0.17 -12.67
N THR A 27 13.02 -0.45 -13.26
CA THR A 27 11.99 0.54 -13.58
C THR A 27 10.75 0.27 -12.73
N LEU A 28 10.30 1.29 -12.00
CA LEU A 28 9.06 1.25 -11.23
C LEU A 28 7.94 1.84 -12.07
N MET A 29 6.75 1.26 -12.00
CA MET A 29 5.53 1.80 -12.59
C MET A 29 4.52 2.17 -11.50
N ARG A 30 3.94 3.38 -11.59
CA ARG A 30 2.88 3.83 -10.66
C ARG A 30 1.60 3.05 -10.95
N THR A 31 1.00 2.49 -9.90
CA THR A 31 -0.33 1.89 -9.93
C THR A 31 -1.39 2.98 -10.08
N THR A 32 -2.41 2.72 -10.88
CA THR A 32 -3.57 3.61 -11.08
C THR A 32 -4.57 3.49 -9.93
N ALA A 33 -5.54 4.41 -9.87
CA ALA A 33 -6.62 4.35 -8.89
C ALA A 33 -7.46 3.06 -9.00
N ASP A 34 -7.74 2.58 -10.21
CA ASP A 34 -8.50 1.34 -10.40
C ASP A 34 -7.71 0.10 -9.96
N GLU A 35 -6.42 0.03 -10.27
CA GLU A 35 -5.53 -1.02 -9.77
C GLU A 35 -5.43 -0.96 -8.23
N CYS A 36 -5.31 0.23 -7.64
CA CYS A 36 -5.29 0.44 -6.20
C CYS A 36 -6.59 0.00 -5.52
N ARG A 37 -7.75 0.29 -6.12
CA ARG A 37 -9.06 -0.19 -5.64
C ARG A 37 -9.12 -1.72 -5.61
N GLN A 38 -8.69 -2.36 -6.70
CA GLN A 38 -8.63 -3.82 -6.78
C GLN A 38 -7.66 -4.40 -5.73
N LEU A 39 -6.49 -3.79 -5.55
CA LEU A 39 -5.52 -4.19 -4.54
C LEU A 39 -6.08 -4.08 -3.12
N GLY A 40 -6.76 -2.98 -2.79
CA GLY A 40 -7.40 -2.80 -1.49
C GLY A 40 -8.41 -3.89 -1.18
N ALA A 41 -9.29 -4.21 -2.15
CA ALA A 41 -10.26 -5.28 -2.00
C ALA A 41 -9.60 -6.67 -1.87
N ILE A 42 -8.52 -6.94 -2.60
CA ILE A 42 -7.77 -8.21 -2.50
C ILE A 42 -7.13 -8.34 -1.11
N VAL A 43 -6.48 -7.29 -0.62
CA VAL A 43 -5.82 -7.29 0.70
C VAL A 43 -6.83 -7.49 1.82
N ALA A 44 -7.94 -6.75 1.81
CA ALA A 44 -8.99 -6.88 2.82
C ALA A 44 -9.61 -8.29 2.82
N ARG A 45 -9.93 -8.86 1.65
CA ARG A 45 -10.47 -10.22 1.57
C ARG A 45 -9.49 -11.28 2.08
N LYS A 46 -8.19 -11.11 1.81
CA LYS A 46 -7.16 -11.99 2.37
C LYS A 46 -7.09 -11.86 3.90
N ALA A 47 -7.09 -10.63 4.42
CA ALA A 47 -7.08 -10.38 5.86
C ALA A 47 -8.30 -11.02 6.57
N ASN A 48 -9.49 -10.92 5.96
CA ASN A 48 -10.72 -11.51 6.49
C ASN A 48 -10.70 -13.04 6.56
N ALA A 49 -9.85 -13.71 5.79
CA ALA A 49 -9.80 -15.17 5.73
C ALA A 49 -8.96 -15.78 6.87
N TYR A 50 -8.23 -14.97 7.64
CA TYR A 50 -7.44 -15.45 8.77
C TYR A 50 -8.32 -15.66 10.01
N ALA A 51 -8.20 -16.83 10.63
CA ALA A 51 -8.90 -17.14 11.87
C ALA A 51 -8.25 -16.54 13.12
N ALA A 52 -6.95 -16.22 13.05
CA ALA A 52 -6.21 -15.57 14.11
C ALA A 52 -6.39 -14.05 14.09
N GLY A 53 -6.02 -13.39 15.19
CA GLY A 53 -6.06 -11.94 15.32
C GLY A 53 -5.34 -11.24 14.16
N THR A 54 -6.07 -10.42 13.40
CA THR A 54 -5.59 -9.71 12.23
C THR A 54 -6.07 -8.27 12.27
N ALA A 55 -5.28 -7.32 11.79
CA ALA A 55 -5.66 -5.91 11.65
C ALA A 55 -5.02 -5.28 10.41
N ILE A 56 -5.65 -4.24 9.86
CA ILE A 56 -5.13 -3.44 8.75
C ILE A 56 -4.75 -2.05 9.29
N MET A 57 -3.52 -1.62 9.05
CA MET A 57 -2.97 -0.33 9.51
C MET A 57 -2.68 0.56 8.30
N ILE A 58 -3.29 1.74 8.23
CA ILE A 58 -3.26 2.64 7.06
C ILE A 58 -2.47 3.92 7.38
N PRO A 59 -1.32 4.18 6.72
CA PRO A 59 -0.60 5.45 6.81
C PRO A 59 -1.13 6.45 5.76
N LYS A 60 -1.99 7.38 6.18
CA LYS A 60 -2.75 8.27 5.27
C LYS A 60 -1.90 9.30 4.51
N LYS A 61 -0.70 9.65 5.00
CA LYS A 61 0.11 10.70 4.33
C LYS A 61 0.94 10.17 3.17
N ALA A 62 1.41 8.93 3.25
CA ALA A 62 2.18 8.28 2.19
C ALA A 62 2.36 6.78 2.46
N ILE A 63 2.17 5.95 1.45
CA ILE A 63 2.45 4.50 1.49
C ILE A 63 3.88 4.13 1.02
N SER A 64 4.66 5.10 0.56
CA SER A 64 6.07 4.94 0.18
C SER A 64 6.76 6.31 0.12
N VAL A 65 8.10 6.34 0.15
CA VAL A 65 8.87 7.59 -0.01
C VAL A 65 8.48 8.31 -1.29
N ILE A 66 8.47 7.60 -2.43
CA ILE A 66 8.23 8.21 -3.74
C ILE A 66 6.76 8.52 -4.03
N SER A 67 5.82 8.12 -3.16
CA SER A 67 4.39 8.49 -3.27
C SER A 67 3.97 9.60 -2.31
N ALA A 68 4.89 10.14 -1.50
CA ALA A 68 4.60 11.28 -0.64
C ALA A 68 4.32 12.55 -1.46
N ALA A 69 3.70 13.56 -0.84
CA ALA A 69 3.40 14.84 -1.50
C ALA A 69 4.65 15.44 -2.19
N GLY A 70 4.49 15.83 -3.46
CA GLY A 70 5.57 16.38 -4.28
C GLY A 70 6.54 15.34 -4.89
N GLN A 71 6.34 14.05 -4.64
CA GLN A 71 7.19 12.98 -5.19
C GLN A 71 6.61 12.37 -6.48
N PRO A 72 7.41 11.67 -7.31
CA PRO A 72 7.01 11.24 -8.65
C PRO A 72 5.76 10.35 -8.73
N PHE A 73 5.47 9.61 -7.65
CA PHE A 73 4.33 8.70 -7.55
C PHE A 73 3.22 9.25 -6.64
N HIS A 74 3.25 10.54 -6.29
CA HIS A 74 2.17 11.17 -5.55
C HIS A 74 0.88 11.17 -6.38
N ASP A 75 -0.16 10.54 -5.85
CA ASP A 75 -1.47 10.46 -6.49
C ASP A 75 -2.53 10.21 -5.41
N ALA A 76 -3.19 11.29 -5.00
CA ALA A 76 -4.22 11.26 -3.95
C ALA A 76 -5.44 10.42 -4.35
N ALA A 77 -5.79 10.36 -5.64
CA ALA A 77 -6.91 9.56 -6.10
C ALA A 77 -6.60 8.05 -6.00
N ALA A 78 -5.36 7.66 -6.29
CA ALA A 78 -4.92 6.28 -6.12
C ALA A 78 -4.83 5.85 -4.66
N ASP A 79 -4.36 6.74 -3.78
CA ASP A 79 -4.29 6.45 -2.35
C ASP A 79 -5.70 6.36 -1.72
N GLU A 80 -6.60 7.29 -2.06
CA GLU A 80 -8.01 7.24 -1.63
C GLU A 80 -8.71 5.97 -2.14
N ALA A 81 -8.50 5.59 -3.40
CA ALA A 81 -9.09 4.37 -3.97
C ALA A 81 -8.62 3.10 -3.23
N LEU A 82 -7.35 3.05 -2.83
CA LEU A 82 -6.80 1.95 -2.03
C LEU A 82 -7.45 1.91 -0.63
N PHE A 83 -7.45 3.04 0.08
CA PHE A 83 -7.92 3.11 1.47
C PHE A 83 -9.43 2.90 1.58
N SER A 84 -10.20 3.49 0.67
CA SER A 84 -11.65 3.26 0.60
C SER A 84 -11.97 1.79 0.33
N ALA A 85 -11.25 1.12 -0.58
CA ALA A 85 -11.46 -0.30 -0.85
C ALA A 85 -11.08 -1.20 0.34
N LEU A 86 -9.97 -0.89 1.04
CA LEU A 86 -9.61 -1.58 2.28
C LEU A 86 -10.71 -1.46 3.33
N LYS A 87 -11.21 -0.25 3.57
CA LYS A 87 -12.25 0.02 4.57
C LYS A 87 -13.59 -0.61 4.23
N ALA A 88 -13.99 -0.59 2.96
CA ALA A 88 -15.27 -1.15 2.53
C ALA A 88 -15.32 -2.68 2.64
N GLU A 89 -14.20 -3.35 2.38
CA GLU A 89 -14.15 -4.82 2.31
C GLU A 89 -13.65 -5.48 3.61
N ALA A 90 -13.04 -4.73 4.53
CA ALA A 90 -12.49 -5.28 5.76
C ALA A 90 -13.57 -5.68 6.77
N LYS A 91 -13.43 -6.89 7.30
CA LYS A 91 -14.14 -7.42 8.47
C LYS A 91 -13.24 -7.47 9.71
N VAL A 92 -11.93 -7.35 9.51
CA VAL A 92 -10.92 -7.17 10.56
C VAL A 92 -10.83 -5.70 10.96
N PRO A 93 -10.34 -5.36 12.17
CA PRO A 93 -10.10 -3.97 12.56
C PRO A 93 -9.21 -3.23 11.56
N VAL A 94 -9.65 -2.03 11.17
CA VAL A 94 -8.88 -1.08 10.36
C VAL A 94 -8.52 0.13 11.23
N GLN A 95 -7.25 0.52 11.25
CA GLN A 95 -6.76 1.69 11.97
C GLN A 95 -6.09 2.65 11.00
N GLU A 96 -6.47 3.92 11.06
CA GLU A 96 -5.96 4.98 10.20
C GLU A 96 -5.03 5.90 11.01
N PHE A 97 -3.91 6.27 10.38
CA PHE A 97 -2.88 7.12 10.99
C PHE A 97 -2.58 8.29 10.07
N ASP A 98 -2.61 9.52 10.58
CA ASP A 98 -2.21 10.73 9.84
C ASP A 98 -0.67 10.87 9.78
N LEU A 99 -0.02 9.79 9.35
CA LEU A 99 1.41 9.57 9.30
C LEU A 99 1.81 9.01 7.91
N ALA A 100 3.08 9.15 7.56
CA ALA A 100 3.68 8.43 6.46
C ALA A 100 4.13 7.03 6.91
N ILE A 101 4.23 6.09 5.98
CA ILE A 101 4.61 4.69 6.26
C ILE A 101 5.98 4.56 6.95
N ASN A 102 6.88 5.52 6.73
CA ASN A 102 8.24 5.52 7.27
C ASN A 102 8.38 6.38 8.54
N ASP A 103 7.29 6.96 9.05
CA ASP A 103 7.33 7.69 10.31
C ASP A 103 7.56 6.69 11.46
N LYS A 104 8.41 7.08 12.42
CA LYS A 104 8.77 6.24 13.57
C LYS A 104 7.54 5.83 14.38
N GLU A 105 6.61 6.75 14.53
CA GLU A 105 5.36 6.58 15.26
C GLU A 105 4.46 5.53 14.58
N PHE A 106 4.42 5.50 13.25
CA PHE A 106 3.67 4.48 12.51
C PHE A 106 4.32 3.11 12.66
N ALA A 107 5.64 3.04 12.57
CA ALA A 107 6.38 1.79 12.79
C ALA A 107 6.16 1.23 14.21
N GLN A 108 6.18 2.09 15.23
CA GLN A 108 5.89 1.71 16.61
C GLN A 108 4.45 1.22 16.78
N ALA A 109 3.46 1.91 16.19
CA ALA A 109 2.07 1.49 16.22
C ALA A 109 1.88 0.08 15.61
N CYS A 110 2.52 -0.19 14.47
CA CYS A 110 2.51 -1.52 13.85
C CYS A 110 3.14 -2.59 14.76
N ALA A 111 4.27 -2.29 15.39
CA ALA A 111 4.94 -3.23 16.30
C ALA A 111 4.10 -3.55 17.54
N TYR A 112 3.50 -2.53 18.17
CA TYR A 112 2.61 -2.73 19.30
C TYR A 112 1.36 -3.50 18.92
N LYS A 113 0.77 -3.21 17.75
CA LYS A 113 -0.39 -3.97 17.27
C LYS A 113 -0.04 -5.44 17.05
N LEU A 114 1.13 -5.74 16.51
CA LEU A 114 1.58 -7.13 16.37
C LEU A 114 1.73 -7.84 17.73
N ILE A 115 2.34 -7.19 18.72
CA ILE A 115 2.50 -7.75 20.07
C ILE A 115 1.13 -8.04 20.71
N GLU A 116 0.17 -7.12 20.56
CA GLU A 116 -1.21 -7.31 21.01
C GLU A 116 -1.85 -8.55 20.36
N LEU A 117 -1.76 -8.68 19.04
CA LEU A 117 -2.34 -9.79 18.29
C LEU A 117 -1.70 -11.15 18.64
N ILE A 118 -0.41 -11.18 18.96
CA ILE A 118 0.29 -12.41 19.39
C ILE A 118 0.00 -12.74 20.86
N GLY A 119 -0.17 -11.72 21.71
CA GLY A 119 -0.43 -11.86 23.14
C GLY A 119 -1.84 -12.36 23.47
N CYS A 120 -2.82 -12.10 22.59
CA CYS A 120 -4.15 -12.69 22.67
C CYS A 120 -4.10 -14.18 22.32
N ARG A 121 -3.85 -15.04 23.33
CA ARG A 121 -4.12 -16.48 23.22
C ARG A 121 -5.63 -16.69 23.11
N SER A 122 -6.05 -17.37 22.04
CA SER A 122 -7.42 -17.82 21.79
C SER A 122 -7.90 -18.83 22.83
#